data_AF-A0A968RRM4-F1
#
_entry.id   AF-A0A968RRM4-F1
#
_cell.length_a   1.000
_cell.length_b   1.000
_cell.length_c   1.000
_cell.angle_alpha   90.00
_cell.angle_beta   90.00
_cell.angle_gamma   90.00
#
_symmetry.space_group_name_H-M   'P 1'
#
loop_
_entity.id
_entity.type
_entity.pdbx_description
1 polymer ?
#
loop_
_entity_poly.entity_id
_entity_poly.type
_entity_poly.pdbx_seq_one_letter_code
_entity_poly.pdbx_strand_id
1 'polypeptide(L)' 'MPLSKNKEKYIRSLYLKKNRDQNSNFIAEGEKLAKEILSTEQIEVESVLRKNLGSLAIAT' A
#
# COMPACT_ATOMS: atom_id res chain seq x y z
N MET A 1 -2.83 10.64 -10.60
CA MET A 1 -4.28 10.36 -10.58
C MET A 1 -4.68 10.04 -9.14
N PRO A 2 -5.75 10.63 -8.60
CA PRO A 2 -6.21 10.29 -7.26
C PRO A 2 -6.68 8.84 -7.20
N LEU A 3 -6.42 8.17 -6.08
CA LEU A 3 -6.92 6.83 -5.82
C LEU A 3 -8.45 6.85 -5.74
N SER A 4 -9.14 5.88 -6.33
CA SER A 4 -10.60 5.79 -6.16
C SER A 4 -10.96 5.50 -4.71
N LYS A 5 -12.09 6.01 -4.22
CA LYS A 5 -12.57 5.78 -2.84
C LYS A 5 -12.70 4.29 -2.51
N ASN A 6 -13.11 3.48 -3.48
CA ASN A 6 -13.22 2.03 -3.31
C ASN A 6 -11.85 1.39 -3.09
N LYS A 7 -10.84 1.79 -3.86
CA LYS A 7 -9.47 1.26 -3.71
C LYS A 7 -8.84 1.75 -2.41
N GLU A 8 -9.07 2.99 -2.00
CA GLU A 8 -8.64 3.49 -0.69
C GLU A 8 -9.28 2.70 0.47
N LYS A 9 -10.59 2.47 0.42
CA LYS A 9 -11.31 1.68 1.42
C LYS A 9 -10.79 0.25 1.49
N TYR A 10 -10.52 -0.36 0.33
CA TYR A 10 -9.96 -1.69 0.23
C TYR A 10 -8.59 -1.78 0.92
N ILE A 11 -7.65 -0.90 0.58
CA ILE A 11 -6.31 -0.88 1.21
C ILE A 11 -6.46 -0.71 2.72
N ARG A 12 -7.23 0.28 3.18
CA ARG A 12 -7.46 0.49 4.62
C ARG A 12 -8.07 -0.74 5.31
N SER A 13 -8.85 -1.55 4.60
CA SER A 13 -9.42 -2.77 5.17
C SER A 13 -8.37 -3.85 5.46
N LEU A 14 -7.23 -3.87 4.76
CA LEU A 14 -6.17 -4.88 4.91
C LEU A 14 -5.35 -4.75 6.21
N TYR A 15 -5.51 -3.67 6.99
CA TYR A 15 -4.92 -3.62 8.34
C TYR A 15 -5.56 -4.65 9.30
N LEU A 16 -6.78 -5.12 9.02
CA LEU A 16 -7.45 -6.16 9.80
C LEU A 16 -7.06 -7.56 9.33
N LYS A 17 -6.66 -8.45 10.26
CA LYS A 17 -6.24 -9.83 9.94
C LYS A 17 -7.30 -10.60 9.15
N LYS A 18 -8.56 -10.55 9.59
CA LYS A 18 -9.69 -11.19 8.92
C LYS A 18 -9.74 -10.83 7.42
N ASN A 19 -9.52 -9.56 7.08
CA ASN A 19 -9.57 -9.11 5.70
C ASN A 19 -8.33 -9.56 4.91
N ARG A 20 -7.15 -9.64 5.53
CA ARG A 20 -5.97 -10.21 4.87
C ARG A 20 -6.16 -11.69 4.56
N ASP A 21 -6.66 -12.44 5.53
CA ASP A 21 -6.92 -13.87 5.37
C ASP A 21 -7.97 -14.10 4.26
N GLN A 22 -9.05 -13.31 4.27
CA GLN A 22 -10.14 -13.42 3.29
C GLN A 22 -9.72 -13.06 1.86
N ASN A 23 -8.86 -12.04 1.70
CA ASN A 23 -8.45 -11.55 0.37
C ASN A 23 -7.08 -12.11 -0.06
N SER A 24 -6.43 -12.94 0.75
CA SER A 24 -5.06 -13.42 0.57
C SER A 24 -4.04 -12.32 0.26
N ASN A 25 -4.27 -11.11 0.77
CA ASN A 25 -3.49 -9.91 0.45
C ASN A 25 -3.03 -9.19 1.72
N PHE A 26 -1.91 -8.45 1.60
CA PHE A 26 -1.36 -7.65 2.69
C PHE A 26 -0.72 -6.36 2.17
N ILE A 27 -0.42 -5.45 3.09
CA ILE A 27 0.29 -4.20 2.80
C ILE A 27 1.73 -4.34 3.30
N ALA A 28 2.69 -3.99 2.46
CA ALA A 28 4.07 -3.75 2.86
C ALA A 28 4.35 -2.24 2.83
N GLU A 29 4.78 -1.70 3.97
CA GLU A 29 5.09 -0.27 4.11
C GLU A 29 6.58 -0.05 4.34
N GLY A 30 7.09 1.06 3.81
CA GLY A 30 8.50 1.43 3.92
C GLY A 30 9.33 1.03 2.69
N GLU A 31 10.25 1.90 2.29
CA GLU A 31 11.04 1.74 1.06
C GLU A 31 11.88 0.47 1.06
N LYS A 32 12.52 0.13 2.19
CA LYS A 32 13.36 -1.06 2.31
C LYS A 32 12.55 -2.34 2.09
N LEU A 33 11.46 -2.52 2.84
CA LEU A 33 10.62 -3.72 2.76
C LEU A 33 9.96 -3.85 1.39
N ALA A 34 9.49 -2.73 0.82
CA ALA A 34 8.93 -2.74 -0.52
C ALA A 34 9.95 -3.19 -1.58
N LYS A 35 11.21 -2.73 -1.49
CA LYS A 35 12.29 -3.18 -2.39
C LYS A 35 12.59 -4.67 -2.24
N GLU A 36 12.65 -5.17 -1.00
CA GLU A 36 12.87 -6.60 -0.73
C GLU A 36 11.76 -7.46 -1.37
N ILE A 37 10.50 -7.06 -1.21
CA ILE A 37 9.35 -7.77 -1.82
C ILE A 37 9.36 -7.67 -3.34
N LEU A 38 9.67 -6.51 -3.91
CA LEU A 38 9.75 -6.33 -5.35
C LEU A 38 10.89 -7.13 -6.00
N SER A 39 11.86 -7.58 -5.20
CA SER A 39 13.00 -8.39 -5.67
C SER A 39 12.77 -9.90 -5.60
N THR A 40 11.65 -10.36 -5.03
CA THR A 40 11.31 -11.80 -4.97
C THR A 40 10.32 -12.18 -6.07
N GLU A 41 10.45 -13.39 -6.59
CA GLU A 41 9.52 -13.98 -7.58
C GLU A 41 8.35 -14.72 -6.91
N GLN A 42 8.34 -14.80 -5.58
CA GLN A 42 7.37 -15.61 -4.82
C GLN A 42 6.05 -14.88 -4.52
N ILE A 43 5.96 -13.58 -4.84
CA ILE A 43 4.84 -12.73 -4.49
C ILE A 43 4.40 -11.94 -5.73
N GLU A 44 3.10 -12.00 -6.04
CA GLU A 44 2.50 -11.16 -7.07
C GLU A 44 2.16 -9.77 -6.50
N VAL A 45 2.57 -8.72 -7.20
CA VAL A 45 2.36 -7.33 -6.76
C VAL A 45 1.11 -6.76 -7.41
N GLU A 46 0.03 -6.61 -6.63
CA GLU A 46 -1.21 -6.00 -7.14
C GLU A 46 -1.08 -4.48 -7.37
N SER A 47 -0.42 -3.76 -6.46
CA SER A 47 -0.22 -2.32 -6.61
C SER A 47 0.93 -1.76 -5.77
N VAL A 48 1.62 -0.75 -6.33
CA VAL A 48 2.62 0.06 -5.62
C VAL A 48 2.07 1.47 -5.46
N LEU A 49 2.06 1.97 -4.23
CA LEU A 49 1.46 3.26 -3.89
C LEU A 49 2.45 4.12 -3.11
N ARG A 50 2.52 5.40 -3.46
CA ARG A 50 3.27 6.42 -2.71
C ARG A 50 2.27 7.36 -2.04
N LYS A 51 2.39 7.54 -0.73
CA LYS A 51 1.67 8.61 -0.05
C LYS A 51 2.29 9.94 -0.48
N ASN A 52 1.52 10.76 -1.20
CA ASN A 52 1.90 12.15 -1.43
C ASN A 52 1.76 12.90 -0.10
N LEU A 53 2.88 13.35 0.48
CA LEU A 53 2.92 14.15 1.71
C LEU A 53 2.67 15.66 1.45
N GLY A 54 2.15 16.02 0.28
CA GLY A 54 2.06 17.40 -0.17
C GLY A 54 0.87 18.17 0.39
N SER A 55 1.06 18.79 1.56
CA SER A 55 0.56 20.14 1.91
C SER A 55 1.26 20.79 3.13
N LEU A 56 2.34 20.19 3.69
CA LEU A 56 2.99 20.70 4.92
C LEU A 56 4.45 21.16 4.74
N ALA A 57 4.88 21.43 3.51
CA ALA A 57 6.26 21.87 3.21
C ALA A 57 6.30 23.09 2.28
N ILE A 58 5.43 24.08 2.53
CA ILE A 58 5.64 25.47 2.11
C ILE A 58 5.25 26.35 3.29
N ALA A 59 6.13 26.41 4.29
CA ALA A 59 6.26 27.59 5.14
C ALA A 59 7.59 28.20 4.72
N THR A 60 7.51 29.18 3.82
CA THR A 60 8.59 30.11 3.48
C THR A 60 8.88 31.01 4.67
#